data_AF-A0AAV9N697-F1
#
_entry.id   AF-A0AAV9N697-F1
#
_cell.length_a   1.000
_cell.length_b   1.000
_cell.length_c   1.000
_cell.angle_alpha   90.00
_cell.angle_beta   90.00
_cell.angle_gamma   90.00
#
_symmetry.space_group_name_H-M   'P 1'
#
loop_
_entity.id
_entity.type
_entity.pdbx_description
1 polymer ?
#
loop_
_entity_poly.entity_id
_entity_poly.type
_entity_poly.pdbx_seq_one_letter_code
_entity_poly.pdbx_strand_id
1 'polypeptide(L)'
;MQASRSIKHLRHQLAVRSLPRATRSNVCETAARHHSTQQLRWSPNISSRSHCRGVKTYSKPPGKIQQMVIDARTQHPIMFPFLLIAATGMVSLLTMMAYDEYKRENTQLTPYPLPVEQRLRLALHYTHISPDPETASGYFVDALKKAEELGMDPYSKEFVGIRIRFSEMLETFGHMRAAIEILNDVTKDFEQRLADLDERKQPLANAQRVQPASGEDGDLPIDIRKHLIKTIIQAKVKLSSMWESEYMQDMNMAKQTLSDAVGLIVKETKDPQINGFTDDNNAGLTTGEIASILSQMGDLYATTGEESNAVQVYMLALQPLRASCNGSKSCKEVQVLSNIASTMDVALKNPNAKVNGKPITKASAAAARKAILRWADQAIGTAEAVKPEDRDSICELALLSAQMTRADMLLDSGEKAKAREAFSSLLPILVEKKLTPLIKVAEQGLERARG
;
A
#
# COMPACT_ATOMS: atom_id res chain seq x y z
N MET A 1 -18.84 23.99 -14.33
CA MET A 1 -17.40 24.13 -13.95
C MET A 1 -17.16 24.15 -12.43
N GLN A 2 -17.94 24.89 -11.62
CA GLN A 2 -17.73 24.96 -10.15
C GLN A 2 -17.97 23.63 -9.42
N ALA A 3 -18.90 22.79 -9.90
CA ALA A 3 -19.20 21.48 -9.30
C ALA A 3 -18.01 20.53 -9.25
N SER A 4 -17.47 20.24 -10.44
CA SER A 4 -16.35 19.33 -10.57
C SER A 4 -15.08 19.90 -9.94
N ARG A 5 -14.81 21.22 -10.06
CA ARG A 5 -13.71 21.88 -9.32
C ARG A 5 -13.83 21.74 -7.81
N SER A 6 -15.03 21.60 -7.29
CA SER A 6 -15.21 21.47 -5.87
C SER A 6 -15.27 20.03 -5.37
N ILE A 7 -15.70 19.08 -6.20
CA ILE A 7 -15.42 17.65 -5.98
C ILE A 7 -13.89 17.43 -6.00
N LYS A 8 -13.16 18.10 -6.92
CA LYS A 8 -11.69 18.09 -6.99
C LYS A 8 -11.06 18.56 -5.67
N HIS A 9 -11.53 19.67 -5.09
CA HIS A 9 -10.99 20.18 -3.82
C HIS A 9 -11.35 19.32 -2.60
N LEU A 10 -12.57 18.76 -2.57
CA LEU A 10 -13.03 17.91 -1.47
C LEU A 10 -12.35 16.53 -1.45
N ARG A 11 -12.03 15.97 -2.62
CA ARG A 11 -11.25 14.73 -2.74
C ARG A 11 -9.80 14.92 -2.32
N HIS A 12 -9.18 16.05 -2.68
CA HIS A 12 -7.83 16.39 -2.26
C HIS A 12 -7.74 16.61 -0.73
N GLN A 13 -8.72 17.29 -0.13
CA GLN A 13 -8.79 17.49 1.33
C GLN A 13 -9.00 16.19 2.13
N LEU A 14 -9.62 15.17 1.52
CA LEU A 14 -9.83 13.87 2.16
C LEU A 14 -8.67 12.90 1.93
N ALA A 15 -8.03 12.92 0.75
CA ALA A 15 -6.82 12.17 0.47
C ALA A 15 -5.62 12.61 1.33
N VAL A 16 -5.53 13.92 1.63
CA VAL A 16 -4.52 14.48 2.56
C VAL A 16 -4.80 14.09 4.02
N ARG A 17 -6.05 13.80 4.39
CA ARG A 17 -6.43 13.41 5.77
C ARG A 17 -6.40 11.90 6.04
N SER A 18 -6.27 11.05 5.02
CA SER A 18 -6.43 9.59 5.15
C SER A 18 -5.15 8.77 4.97
N LEU A 19 -3.96 9.36 5.07
CA LEU A 19 -2.72 8.58 5.05
C LEU A 19 -2.15 8.39 6.47
N PRO A 20 -2.30 7.21 7.07
CA PRO A 20 -1.14 6.51 7.59
C PRO A 20 -0.57 5.63 6.46
N ARG A 21 0.66 5.97 6.07
CA ARG A 21 1.82 5.07 6.19
C ARG A 21 1.73 3.66 5.57
N ALA A 22 2.73 3.41 4.72
CA ALA A 22 3.17 2.13 4.15
C ALA A 22 2.47 1.67 2.86
N THR A 23 3.30 1.56 1.82
CA THR A 23 3.13 0.83 0.57
C THR A 23 2.81 -0.66 0.81
N ARG A 24 1.59 -0.94 1.25
CA ARG A 24 0.86 -2.17 0.93
C ARG A 24 -0.45 -1.72 0.33
N SER A 25 -0.56 -1.80 -1.00
CA SER A 25 -1.83 -1.58 -1.67
C SER A 25 -2.75 -2.76 -1.35
N ASN A 26 -3.50 -2.66 -0.25
CA ASN A 26 -4.65 -3.52 0.01
C ASN A 26 -5.78 -3.06 -0.93
N VAL A 27 -5.62 -3.31 -2.25
CA VAL A 27 -6.61 -2.92 -3.28
C VAL A 27 -7.89 -3.73 -3.13
N CYS A 28 -7.78 -4.93 -2.55
CA CYS A 28 -8.89 -5.81 -2.22
C CYS A 28 -8.54 -6.58 -0.93
N GLU A 29 -8.87 -6.01 0.23
CA GLU A 29 -8.70 -6.71 1.51
C GLU A 29 -9.88 -7.67 1.73
N THR A 30 -9.74 -8.91 1.25
CA THR A 30 -10.60 -10.01 1.68
C THR A 30 -10.05 -10.56 2.99
N ALA A 31 -10.74 -10.30 4.10
CA ALA A 31 -10.42 -10.86 5.40
C ALA A 31 -10.72 -12.38 5.43
N ALA A 32 -9.86 -13.19 4.81
CA ALA A 32 -9.87 -14.64 4.97
C ALA A 32 -9.05 -15.03 6.22
N ARG A 33 -9.66 -14.93 7.40
CA ARG A 33 -9.13 -15.59 8.62
C ARG A 33 -9.36 -17.09 8.51
N HIS A 34 -8.38 -17.84 8.00
CA HIS A 34 -8.30 -19.28 8.19
C HIS A 34 -7.76 -19.58 9.60
N HIS A 35 -8.66 -19.88 10.53
CA HIS A 35 -8.31 -20.58 11.76
C HIS A 35 -8.12 -22.07 11.44
N SER A 36 -6.87 -22.51 11.30
CA SER A 36 -6.50 -23.94 11.28
C SER A 36 -6.31 -24.45 12.71
N THR A 37 -7.41 -24.72 13.40
CA THR A 37 -7.38 -25.45 14.67
C THR A 37 -7.24 -26.94 14.37
N GLN A 38 -6.01 -27.45 14.35
CA GLN A 38 -5.74 -28.89 14.31
C GLN A 38 -6.16 -29.51 15.66
N GLN A 39 -7.38 -30.02 15.73
CA GLN A 39 -7.80 -30.93 16.80
C GLN A 39 -7.33 -32.35 16.44
N LEU A 40 -6.32 -32.83 17.17
CA LEU A 40 -5.90 -34.23 17.16
C LEU A 40 -6.97 -35.09 17.83
N ARG A 41 -7.76 -35.76 16.99
CA ARG A 41 -8.79 -36.72 17.37
C ARG A 41 -8.12 -38.07 17.69
N TRP A 42 -8.04 -38.42 18.97
CA TRP A 42 -7.60 -39.73 19.43
C TRP A 42 -8.74 -40.75 19.28
N SER A 43 -8.48 -41.84 18.57
CA SER A 43 -9.34 -43.03 18.56
C SER A 43 -8.97 -43.96 19.72
N PRO A 44 -9.94 -44.59 20.41
CA PRO A 44 -9.67 -45.57 21.43
C PRO A 44 -9.65 -46.98 20.81
N ASN A 45 -8.60 -47.76 21.09
CA ASN A 45 -8.72 -49.20 21.34
C ASN A 45 -7.36 -49.78 21.70
N ILE A 46 -7.28 -50.46 22.84
CA ILE A 46 -6.93 -51.89 22.95
C ILE A 46 -6.80 -52.19 24.44
N SER A 47 -7.74 -52.97 24.92
CA SER A 47 -7.69 -53.68 26.19
C SER A 47 -6.58 -54.73 26.17
N SER A 48 -5.59 -54.61 27.05
CA SER A 48 -4.76 -55.74 27.47
C SER A 48 -4.78 -55.86 28.99
N ARG A 49 -5.40 -56.94 29.46
CA ARG A 49 -5.30 -57.46 30.82
C ARG A 49 -3.82 -57.67 31.16
N SER A 50 -3.33 -57.02 32.21
CA SER A 50 -2.07 -57.39 32.84
C SER A 50 -2.31 -57.63 34.34
N HIS A 51 -1.84 -58.80 34.78
CA HIS A 51 -1.92 -59.31 36.14
C HIS A 51 -1.18 -58.41 37.15
N CYS A 52 -1.80 -58.19 38.31
CA CYS A 52 -1.11 -57.73 39.50
C CYS A 52 -0.20 -58.84 40.05
N ARG A 53 1.12 -58.61 40.03
CA ARG A 53 2.07 -59.26 40.94
C ARG A 53 2.64 -58.19 41.87
N GLY A 54 2.36 -58.30 43.16
CA GLY A 54 2.94 -57.44 44.18
C GLY A 54 4.45 -57.67 44.28
N VAL A 55 5.23 -56.71 43.83
CA VAL A 55 6.68 -56.67 44.04
C VAL A 55 6.91 -55.97 45.39
N LYS A 56 7.35 -56.73 46.40
CA LYS A 56 7.92 -56.16 47.62
C LYS A 56 9.25 -55.49 47.24
N THR A 57 9.27 -54.17 47.15
CA THR A 57 10.48 -53.38 46.97
C THR A 57 11.24 -53.34 48.29
N TYR A 58 12.39 -54.02 48.35
CA TYR A 58 13.39 -53.75 49.39
C TYR A 58 13.93 -52.34 49.17
N SER A 59 13.70 -51.45 50.13
CA SER A 59 14.26 -50.09 50.13
C SER A 59 15.77 -50.18 50.27
N LYS A 60 16.50 -49.85 49.19
CA LYS A 60 17.95 -49.65 49.24
C LYS A 60 18.27 -48.56 50.27
N PRO A 61 19.32 -48.71 51.10
CA PRO A 61 19.73 -47.67 52.02
C PRO A 61 20.01 -46.39 51.24
N PRO A 62 19.57 -45.22 51.75
CA PRO A 62 19.75 -43.97 51.04
C PRO A 62 21.22 -43.71 50.79
N GLY A 63 21.58 -43.34 49.56
CA GLY A 63 22.96 -42.96 49.24
C GLY A 63 23.41 -41.78 50.10
N LYS A 64 24.73 -41.56 50.23
CA LYS A 64 25.31 -40.48 51.05
C LYS A 64 24.65 -39.11 50.83
N ILE A 65 24.27 -38.79 49.59
CA ILE A 65 23.60 -37.54 49.23
C ILE A 65 22.17 -37.48 49.82
N GLN A 66 21.43 -38.59 49.80
CA GLN A 66 20.09 -38.64 50.37
C GLN A 66 20.12 -38.49 51.89
N GLN A 67 21.13 -39.06 52.56
CA GLN A 67 21.34 -38.83 54.01
C GLN A 67 21.64 -37.36 54.31
N MET A 68 22.51 -36.71 53.53
CA MET A 68 22.80 -35.28 53.68
C MET A 68 21.56 -34.38 53.48
N VAL A 69 20.68 -34.71 52.54
CA VAL A 69 19.42 -33.97 52.31
C VAL A 69 18.44 -34.17 53.46
N ILE A 70 18.36 -35.39 54.00
CA ILE A 70 17.52 -35.70 55.17
C ILE A 70 18.03 -34.94 56.39
N ASP A 71 19.35 -34.95 56.65
CA ASP A 71 19.98 -34.25 57.76
C ASP A 71 19.85 -32.73 57.65
N ALA A 72 19.99 -32.15 56.45
CA ALA A 72 19.80 -30.73 56.23
C ALA A 72 18.34 -30.28 56.48
N ARG A 73 17.36 -31.12 56.14
CA ARG A 73 15.94 -30.85 56.36
C ARG A 73 15.57 -30.92 57.86
N THR A 74 16.18 -31.81 58.61
CA THR A 74 15.90 -31.99 60.05
C THR A 74 16.59 -30.94 60.90
N GLN A 75 17.81 -30.53 60.55
CA GLN A 75 18.57 -29.52 61.30
C GLN A 75 18.08 -28.08 61.08
N HIS A 76 17.60 -27.75 59.88
CA HIS A 76 17.18 -26.39 59.53
C HIS A 76 15.81 -26.35 58.81
N PRO A 77 14.70 -26.65 59.51
CA PRO A 77 13.38 -26.85 58.89
C PRO A 77 12.81 -25.60 58.21
N ILE A 78 13.19 -24.40 58.65
CA ILE A 78 12.71 -23.13 58.07
C ILE A 78 13.63 -22.65 56.94
N MET A 79 14.95 -22.77 57.08
CA MET A 79 15.91 -22.27 56.08
C MET A 79 15.98 -23.14 54.82
N PHE A 80 15.76 -24.44 54.97
CA PHE A 80 15.80 -25.40 53.86
C PHE A 80 14.82 -25.07 52.71
N PRO A 81 13.51 -24.79 52.93
CA PRO A 81 12.61 -24.41 51.84
C PRO A 81 12.98 -23.07 51.19
N PHE A 82 13.48 -22.09 51.95
CA PHE A 82 13.95 -20.82 51.37
C PHE A 82 15.15 -21.02 50.44
N LEU A 83 16.09 -21.89 50.83
CA LEU A 83 17.25 -22.21 50.00
C LEU A 83 16.85 -22.90 48.70
N LEU A 84 15.87 -23.81 48.74
CA LEU A 84 15.34 -24.45 47.52
C LEU A 84 14.65 -23.45 46.59
N ILE A 85 13.84 -22.53 47.12
CA ILE A 85 13.17 -21.48 46.33
C ILE A 85 14.20 -20.51 45.74
N ALA A 86 15.22 -20.12 46.51
CA ALA A 86 16.29 -19.26 46.03
C ALA A 86 17.13 -19.93 44.93
N ALA A 87 17.46 -21.21 45.10
CA ALA A 87 18.20 -22.00 44.11
C ALA A 87 17.39 -22.18 42.81
N THR A 88 16.09 -22.50 42.91
CA THR A 88 15.23 -22.62 41.72
C THR A 88 14.99 -21.26 41.05
N GLY A 89 14.85 -20.18 41.82
CA GLY A 89 14.79 -18.82 41.33
C GLY A 89 16.05 -18.40 40.57
N MET A 90 17.23 -18.73 41.08
CA MET A 90 18.50 -18.42 40.44
C MET A 90 18.70 -19.24 39.15
N VAL A 91 18.39 -20.55 39.18
CA VAL A 91 18.47 -21.39 37.98
C VAL A 91 17.48 -20.93 36.91
N SER A 92 16.23 -20.60 37.28
CA SER A 92 15.23 -20.10 36.32
C SER A 92 15.64 -18.76 35.69
N LEU A 93 16.16 -17.81 36.48
CA LEU A 93 16.70 -16.55 35.97
C LEU A 93 17.85 -16.78 34.98
N LEU A 94 18.82 -17.66 35.32
CA LEU A 94 19.93 -18.00 34.45
C LEU A 94 19.46 -18.69 33.16
N THR A 95 18.50 -19.60 33.23
CA THR A 95 17.92 -20.21 32.03
C THR A 95 17.17 -19.20 31.17
N MET A 96 16.52 -18.19 31.77
CA MET A 96 15.84 -17.14 31.02
C MET A 96 16.85 -16.21 30.34
N MET A 97 17.93 -15.82 31.02
CA MET A 97 19.02 -15.04 30.43
C MET A 97 19.71 -15.82 29.30
N ALA A 98 20.05 -17.08 29.53
CA ALA A 98 20.67 -17.94 28.51
C ALA A 98 19.72 -18.19 27.32
N TYR A 99 18.42 -18.32 27.58
CA TYR A 99 17.41 -18.44 26.52
C TYR A 99 17.27 -17.16 25.70
N ASP A 100 17.32 -15.99 26.34
CA ASP A 100 17.28 -14.69 25.65
C ASP A 100 18.56 -14.48 24.81
N GLU A 101 19.74 -14.78 25.35
CA GLU A 101 21.03 -14.76 24.62
C GLU A 101 21.00 -15.71 23.41
N TYR A 102 20.62 -16.98 23.64
CA TYR A 102 20.53 -18.00 22.60
C TYR A 102 19.54 -17.64 21.50
N LYS A 103 18.39 -17.06 21.86
CA LYS A 103 17.37 -16.63 20.91
C LYS A 103 17.78 -15.38 20.15
N ARG A 104 18.54 -14.45 20.76
CA ARG A 104 19.11 -13.27 20.10
C ARG A 104 20.16 -13.64 19.06
N GLU A 105 21.00 -14.64 19.34
CA GLU A 105 22.04 -15.09 18.39
C GLU A 105 21.47 -15.96 17.26
N ASN A 106 20.59 -16.93 17.57
CA ASN A 106 20.09 -17.88 16.58
C ASN A 106 18.82 -17.43 15.85
N THR A 107 18.14 -16.39 16.35
CA THR A 107 16.98 -15.81 15.68
C THR A 107 17.28 -14.34 15.42
N GLN A 108 17.84 -14.03 14.23
CA GLN A 108 17.78 -12.68 13.68
C GLN A 108 16.30 -12.30 13.50
N LEU A 109 15.65 -11.85 14.57
CA LEU A 109 14.24 -11.48 14.57
C LEU A 109 14.02 -10.21 13.74
N THR A 110 15.09 -9.46 13.49
CA THR A 110 15.14 -8.31 12.59
C THR A 110 16.20 -8.56 11.51
N PRO A 111 15.97 -8.08 10.27
CA PRO A 111 16.94 -8.21 9.17
C PRO A 111 18.12 -7.22 9.31
N TYR A 112 18.16 -6.44 10.40
CA TYR A 112 19.18 -5.42 10.63
C TYR A 112 20.26 -5.93 11.58
N PRO A 113 21.55 -5.67 11.31
CA PRO A 113 22.60 -5.89 12.29
C PRO A 113 22.35 -5.13 13.59
N LEU A 114 22.72 -5.72 14.73
CA LEU A 114 22.45 -5.15 16.07
C LEU A 114 22.89 -3.67 16.22
N PRO A 115 24.06 -3.23 15.73
CA PRO A 115 24.47 -1.82 15.85
C PRO A 115 23.55 -0.86 15.08
N VAL A 116 23.03 -1.28 13.92
CA VAL A 116 22.10 -0.49 13.10
C VAL A 116 20.73 -0.47 13.76
N GLU A 117 20.26 -1.63 14.24
CA GLU A 117 18.97 -1.75 14.89
C GLU A 117 18.85 -0.84 16.12
N GLN A 118 19.87 -0.80 16.98
CA GLN A 118 19.87 0.06 18.17
C GLN A 118 19.69 1.54 17.80
N ARG A 119 20.36 2.01 16.74
CA ARG A 119 20.24 3.39 16.26
C ARG A 119 18.86 3.65 15.65
N LEU A 120 18.31 2.71 14.89
CA LEU A 120 16.97 2.83 14.32
C LEU A 120 15.88 2.87 15.40
N ARG A 121 16.00 2.07 16.47
CA ARG A 121 15.06 2.12 17.60
C ARG A 121 15.06 3.49 18.27
N LEU A 122 16.24 4.10 18.46
CA LEU A 122 16.36 5.46 19.00
C LEU A 122 15.76 6.49 18.03
N ALA A 123 16.07 6.40 16.73
CA ALA A 123 15.48 7.28 15.73
C ALA A 123 13.94 7.24 15.74
N LEU A 124 13.36 6.04 15.81
CA LEU A 124 11.91 5.85 15.88
C LEU A 124 11.32 6.34 17.22
N HIS A 125 12.04 6.18 18.33
CA HIS A 125 11.63 6.73 19.63
C HIS A 125 11.50 8.26 19.55
N TYR A 126 12.50 8.94 18.99
CA TYR A 126 12.45 10.40 18.80
C TYR A 126 11.54 10.85 17.65
N THR A 127 11.01 9.93 16.85
CA THR A 127 9.98 10.23 15.85
C THR A 127 8.56 10.15 16.43
N HIS A 128 8.29 9.15 17.29
CA HIS A 128 6.92 8.82 17.71
C HIS A 128 6.62 8.98 19.19
N ILE A 129 7.62 8.84 20.07
CA ILE A 129 7.43 8.83 21.53
C ILE A 129 7.83 10.17 22.12
N SER A 130 9.01 10.68 21.74
CA SER A 130 9.54 11.96 22.20
C SER A 130 9.93 12.80 20.98
N PRO A 131 8.96 13.44 20.30
CA PRO A 131 9.18 14.06 19.00
C PRO A 131 10.27 15.14 19.03
N ASP A 132 11.42 14.83 18.42
CA ASP A 132 12.54 15.74 18.24
C ASP A 132 13.19 15.47 16.86
N PRO A 133 12.94 16.33 15.86
CA PRO A 133 13.39 16.10 14.49
C PRO A 133 14.91 16.14 14.34
N GLU A 134 15.61 16.98 15.09
CA GLU A 134 17.06 17.13 14.97
C GLU A 134 17.76 15.88 15.52
N THR A 135 17.36 15.46 16.73
CA THR A 135 17.88 14.25 17.37
C THR A 135 17.51 12.99 16.58
N ALA A 136 16.26 12.89 16.09
CA ALA A 136 15.85 11.77 15.24
C ALA A 136 16.68 11.69 13.95
N SER A 137 16.93 12.83 13.29
CA SER A 137 17.77 12.90 12.09
C SER A 137 19.19 12.43 12.37
N GLY A 138 19.78 12.85 13.50
CA GLY A 138 21.09 12.39 13.94
C GLY A 138 21.16 10.87 14.06
N TYR A 139 20.16 10.23 14.68
CA TYR A 139 20.13 8.77 14.80
C TYR A 139 19.90 8.03 13.47
N PHE A 140 19.12 8.60 12.54
CA PHE A 140 19.00 8.03 11.19
C PHE A 140 20.33 8.08 10.42
N VAL A 141 21.03 9.21 10.49
CA VAL A 141 22.36 9.37 9.85
C VAL A 141 23.37 8.41 10.48
N ASP A 142 23.37 8.26 11.81
CA ASP A 142 24.22 7.29 12.51
C ASP A 142 23.90 5.85 12.09
N ALA A 143 22.62 5.51 11.92
CA ALA A 143 22.20 4.20 11.47
C ALA A 143 22.71 3.90 10.04
N LEU A 144 22.64 4.87 9.12
CA LEU A 144 23.17 4.74 7.76
C LEU A 144 24.69 4.56 7.77
N LYS A 145 25.43 5.35 8.54
CA LYS A 145 26.89 5.20 8.69
C LYS A 145 27.26 3.81 9.22
N LYS A 146 26.54 3.31 10.23
CA LYS A 146 26.78 1.97 10.78
C LYS A 146 26.42 0.87 9.79
N ALA A 147 25.41 1.07 8.95
CA ALA A 147 25.06 0.14 7.89
C ALA A 147 26.18 0.07 6.83
N GLU A 148 26.75 1.21 6.44
CA GLU A 148 27.89 1.30 5.51
C GLU A 148 29.17 0.68 6.10
N GLU A 149 29.51 0.98 7.36
CA GLU A 149 30.67 0.40 8.06
C GLU A 149 30.60 -1.14 8.14
N LEU A 150 29.39 -1.69 8.27
CA LEU A 150 29.15 -3.13 8.31
C LEU A 150 29.02 -3.77 6.91
N GLY A 151 29.16 -2.98 5.85
CA GLY A 151 29.11 -3.47 4.47
C GLY A 151 27.72 -3.94 4.03
N MET A 152 26.64 -3.37 4.60
CA MET A 152 25.29 -3.64 4.10
C MET A 152 25.16 -3.18 2.64
N ASP A 153 24.54 -4.01 1.79
CA ASP A 153 24.33 -3.66 0.38
C ASP A 153 23.48 -2.38 0.26
N PRO A 154 23.98 -1.30 -0.38
CA PRO A 154 23.23 -0.05 -0.55
C PRO A 154 21.90 -0.22 -1.30
N TYR A 155 21.79 -1.28 -2.11
CA TYR A 155 20.58 -1.58 -2.89
C TYR A 155 19.66 -2.61 -2.24
N SER A 156 19.99 -3.07 -1.02
CA SER A 156 19.14 -3.97 -0.25
C SER A 156 17.87 -3.28 0.25
N LYS A 157 16.81 -4.06 0.46
CA LYS A 157 15.52 -3.57 0.98
C LYS A 157 15.68 -2.92 2.35
N GLU A 158 16.59 -3.45 3.16
CA GLU A 158 16.90 -3.00 4.51
C GLU A 158 17.58 -1.62 4.47
N PHE A 159 18.66 -1.48 3.70
CA PHE A 159 19.40 -0.22 3.61
C PHE A 159 18.54 0.91 3.03
N VAL A 160 17.85 0.64 1.92
CA VAL A 160 16.91 1.59 1.31
C VAL A 160 15.76 1.91 2.24
N GLY A 161 15.27 0.91 2.99
CA GLY A 161 14.24 1.09 4.00
C GLY A 161 14.59 2.15 5.03
N ILE A 162 15.87 2.23 5.45
CA ILE A 162 16.35 3.29 6.35
C ILE A 162 16.22 4.67 5.69
N ARG A 163 16.66 4.82 4.43
CA ARG A 163 16.59 6.11 3.69
C ARG A 163 15.14 6.55 3.47
N ILE A 164 14.25 5.62 3.10
CA ILE A 164 12.82 5.91 2.93
C ILE A 164 12.18 6.33 4.26
N ARG A 165 12.47 5.63 5.36
CA ARG A 165 11.96 6.00 6.69
C ARG A 165 12.51 7.33 7.19
N PHE A 166 13.76 7.63 6.87
CA PHE A 166 14.36 8.92 7.20
C PHE A 166 13.66 10.06 6.44
N SER A 167 13.42 9.90 5.14
CA SER A 167 12.62 10.85 4.35
C SER A 167 11.19 11.01 4.89
N GLU A 168 10.53 9.92 5.26
CA GLU A 168 9.18 9.96 5.85
C GLU A 168 9.14 10.70 7.20
N MET A 169 10.19 10.54 8.03
CA MET A 169 10.31 11.30 9.27
C MET A 169 10.41 12.79 8.97
N LEU A 170 11.26 13.20 8.02
CA LEU A 170 11.39 14.60 7.61
C LEU A 170 10.07 15.17 7.07
N GLU A 171 9.33 14.39 6.27
CA GLU A 171 8.00 14.75 5.80
C GLU A 171 7.04 14.99 6.98
N THR A 172 7.04 14.10 7.97
CA THR A 172 6.16 14.19 9.15
C THR A 172 6.41 15.46 9.97
N PHE A 173 7.67 15.91 10.05
CA PHE A 173 8.04 17.16 10.74
C PHE A 173 7.99 18.41 9.84
N GLY A 174 7.49 18.30 8.60
CA GLY A 174 7.34 19.44 7.69
C GLY A 174 8.61 19.85 6.93
N HIS A 175 9.70 19.10 7.06
CA HIS A 175 10.95 19.29 6.30
C HIS A 175 10.85 18.70 4.88
N MET A 176 9.81 19.12 4.13
CA MET A 176 9.43 18.52 2.84
C MET A 176 10.56 18.56 1.80
N ARG A 177 11.33 19.66 1.73
CA ARG A 177 12.44 19.78 0.76
C ARG A 177 13.55 18.77 1.01
N ALA A 178 13.94 18.58 2.27
CA ALA A 178 14.95 17.61 2.65
C ALA A 178 14.45 16.17 2.42
N ALA A 179 13.16 15.90 2.68
CA ALA A 179 12.54 14.62 2.39
C ALA A 179 12.58 14.27 0.89
N ILE A 180 12.28 15.26 0.03
CA ILE A 180 12.35 15.16 -1.44
C ILE A 180 13.79 14.90 -1.88
N GLU A 181 14.77 15.62 -1.33
CA GLU A 181 16.19 15.46 -1.67
C GLU A 181 16.66 14.01 -1.42
N ILE A 182 16.39 13.46 -0.24
CA ILE A 182 16.76 12.07 0.10
C ILE A 182 16.13 11.06 -0.87
N LEU A 183 14.84 11.18 -1.18
CA LEU A 183 14.18 10.25 -2.11
C LEU A 183 14.64 10.43 -3.55
N ASN A 184 14.97 11.66 -3.95
CA ASN A 184 15.53 11.94 -5.26
C ASN A 184 16.92 11.30 -5.40
N ASP A 185 17.74 11.36 -4.36
CA ASP A 185 19.05 10.71 -4.35
C ASP A 185 18.91 9.18 -4.38
N VAL A 186 17.98 8.60 -3.61
CA VAL A 186 17.66 7.15 -3.72
C VAL A 186 17.27 6.80 -5.16
N THR A 187 16.43 7.61 -5.79
CA THR A 187 15.98 7.36 -7.16
C THR A 187 17.14 7.39 -8.15
N LYS A 188 18.03 8.40 -8.06
CA LYS A 188 19.20 8.54 -8.92
C LYS A 188 20.19 7.39 -8.76
N ASP A 189 20.50 7.01 -7.52
CA ASP A 189 21.41 5.90 -7.23
C ASP A 189 20.90 4.60 -7.88
N PHE A 190 19.59 4.36 -7.76
CA PHE A 190 18.94 3.19 -8.33
C PHE A 190 18.87 3.23 -9.87
N GLU A 191 18.59 4.39 -10.45
CA GLU A 191 18.60 4.58 -11.91
C GLU A 191 19.99 4.36 -12.50
N GLN A 192 21.03 4.87 -11.84
CA GLN A 192 22.42 4.65 -12.24
C GLN A 192 22.77 3.16 -12.17
N ARG A 193 22.43 2.48 -11.07
CA ARG A 193 22.67 1.04 -10.93
C ARG A 193 21.91 0.23 -11.97
N LEU A 194 20.68 0.62 -12.31
CA LEU A 194 19.90 -0.01 -13.36
C LEU A 194 20.56 0.16 -14.73
N ALA A 195 21.05 1.36 -15.04
CA ALA A 195 21.78 1.64 -16.27
C ALA A 195 23.05 0.77 -16.38
N ASP A 196 23.85 0.68 -15.31
CA ASP A 196 25.04 -0.18 -15.27
C ASP A 196 24.71 -1.67 -15.54
N LEU A 197 23.58 -2.17 -15.01
CA LEU A 197 23.14 -3.54 -15.24
C LEU A 197 22.65 -3.76 -16.68
N ASP A 198 21.95 -2.78 -17.24
CA ASP A 198 21.45 -2.86 -18.62
C ASP A 198 22.61 -2.76 -19.63
N GLU A 199 23.62 -1.94 -19.38
CA GLU A 199 24.85 -1.87 -20.17
C GLU A 199 25.64 -3.19 -20.12
N ARG A 200 25.78 -3.80 -18.93
CA ARG A 200 26.45 -5.10 -18.78
C ARG A 200 25.74 -6.24 -19.51
N LYS A 201 24.42 -6.16 -19.74
CA LYS A 201 23.66 -7.16 -20.49
C LYS A 201 23.83 -7.04 -22.01
N GLN A 202 24.09 -5.85 -22.55
CA GLN A 202 24.26 -5.64 -24.00
C GLN A 202 25.41 -6.44 -24.65
N PRO A 203 26.61 -6.62 -24.04
CA PRO A 203 27.66 -7.46 -24.64
C PRO A 203 27.35 -8.97 -24.61
N LEU A 204 26.52 -9.45 -23.68
CA LEU A 204 26.08 -10.86 -23.60
C LEU A 204 24.94 -11.22 -24.56
N ALA A 205 24.26 -10.24 -25.16
CA ALA A 205 23.25 -10.49 -26.20
C ALA A 205 23.88 -10.67 -27.60
N ASN A 206 25.05 -10.07 -27.82
CA ASN A 206 25.80 -10.14 -29.09
C ASN A 206 26.83 -11.28 -29.13
N ALA A 207 27.25 -11.78 -27.97
CA ALA A 207 28.04 -12.99 -27.85
C ALA A 207 27.17 -14.10 -27.25
N GLN A 208 27.07 -15.23 -27.96
CA GLN A 208 26.67 -16.54 -27.43
C GLN A 208 25.18 -16.97 -27.52
N ARG A 209 24.81 -17.50 -28.71
CA ARG A 209 24.19 -18.83 -28.80
C ARG A 209 25.22 -19.87 -28.32
N VAL A 210 25.33 -20.13 -27.02
CA VAL A 210 25.86 -21.41 -26.50
C VAL A 210 25.00 -21.82 -25.31
N GLN A 211 24.64 -23.09 -25.32
CA GLN A 211 23.74 -23.76 -24.38
C GLN A 211 24.24 -23.71 -22.92
N PRO A 212 23.33 -23.86 -21.94
CA PRO A 212 23.64 -23.66 -20.54
C PRO A 212 24.38 -24.86 -19.95
N ALA A 213 25.53 -24.60 -19.32
CA ALA A 213 26.11 -25.53 -18.36
C ALA A 213 25.41 -25.31 -17.02
N SER A 214 24.72 -26.34 -16.55
CA SER A 214 24.07 -26.45 -15.25
C SER A 214 25.07 -26.26 -14.10
N GLY A 215 24.70 -25.38 -13.15
CA GLY A 215 25.38 -25.21 -11.87
C GLY A 215 24.86 -23.97 -11.14
N GLU A 216 23.80 -24.16 -10.36
CA GLU A 216 23.32 -23.34 -9.22
C GLU A 216 23.96 -21.94 -9.05
N ASP A 217 23.37 -20.93 -9.71
CA ASP A 217 23.37 -19.48 -9.33
C ASP A 217 22.78 -18.61 -10.48
N GLY A 218 21.77 -19.14 -11.19
CA GLY A 218 21.30 -18.58 -12.48
C GLY A 218 20.16 -17.55 -12.41
N ASP A 219 19.51 -17.37 -11.25
CA ASP A 219 18.28 -16.57 -11.13
C ASP A 219 18.44 -15.21 -10.42
N LEU A 220 19.61 -14.92 -9.84
CA LEU A 220 19.87 -13.71 -9.04
C LEU A 220 19.81 -12.38 -9.83
N PRO A 221 20.25 -12.25 -11.11
CA PRO A 221 20.28 -10.96 -11.80
C PRO A 221 18.91 -10.41 -12.22
N ILE A 222 17.91 -11.29 -12.43
CA ILE A 222 16.57 -10.89 -12.89
C ILE A 222 15.78 -10.32 -11.73
N ASP A 223 15.88 -10.91 -10.54
CA ASP A 223 15.19 -10.41 -9.34
C ASP A 223 15.77 -9.07 -8.89
N ILE A 224 17.09 -8.88 -8.94
CA ILE A 224 17.73 -7.60 -8.62
C ILE A 224 17.25 -6.49 -9.58
N ARG A 225 17.21 -6.73 -10.89
CA ARG A 225 16.74 -5.71 -11.85
C ARG A 225 15.28 -5.34 -11.61
N LYS A 226 14.41 -6.34 -11.40
CA LYS A 226 12.99 -6.12 -11.06
C LYS A 226 12.86 -5.32 -9.77
N HIS A 227 13.67 -5.64 -8.76
CA HIS A 227 13.70 -4.91 -7.50
C HIS A 227 14.09 -3.44 -7.69
N LEU A 228 15.16 -3.15 -8.44
CA LEU A 228 15.59 -1.78 -8.71
C LEU A 228 14.49 -0.96 -9.38
N ILE A 229 13.87 -1.51 -10.43
CA ILE A 229 12.79 -0.85 -11.16
C ILE A 229 11.60 -0.59 -10.26
N LYS A 230 11.18 -1.60 -9.49
CA LYS A 230 10.08 -1.47 -8.54
C LYS A 230 10.35 -0.32 -7.56
N THR A 231 11.56 -0.28 -7.00
CA THR A 231 11.97 0.77 -6.05
C THR A 231 11.98 2.15 -6.71
N ILE A 232 12.51 2.30 -7.93
CA ILE A 232 12.47 3.56 -8.69
C ILE A 232 11.04 4.03 -8.89
N ILE A 233 10.14 3.15 -9.33
CA ILE A 233 8.74 3.51 -9.58
C ILE A 233 8.06 3.93 -8.28
N GLN A 234 8.21 3.16 -7.20
CA GLN A 234 7.61 3.49 -5.91
C GLN A 234 8.16 4.81 -5.34
N ALA A 235 9.46 5.07 -5.49
CA ALA A 235 10.08 6.33 -5.08
C ALA A 235 9.54 7.52 -5.90
N LYS A 236 9.43 7.39 -7.23
CA LYS A 236 8.84 8.43 -8.10
C LYS A 236 7.37 8.70 -7.78
N VAL A 237 6.58 7.66 -7.50
CA VAL A 237 5.18 7.82 -7.07
C VAL A 237 5.11 8.61 -5.76
N LYS A 238 5.97 8.31 -4.80
CA LYS A 238 6.05 9.06 -3.54
C LYS A 238 6.52 10.51 -3.76
N LEU A 239 7.57 10.72 -4.56
CA LEU A 239 8.05 12.06 -4.94
C LEU A 239 6.94 12.90 -5.59
N SER A 240 6.18 12.32 -6.52
CA SER A 240 5.02 12.98 -7.13
C SER A 240 4.03 13.48 -6.07
N SER A 241 3.71 12.64 -5.08
CA SER A 241 2.78 13.05 -4.01
C SER A 241 3.36 14.16 -3.12
N MET A 242 4.68 14.21 -2.94
CA MET A 242 5.35 15.29 -2.20
C MET A 242 5.31 16.61 -2.98
N TRP A 243 5.48 16.58 -4.31
CA TRP A 243 5.34 17.77 -5.17
C TRP A 243 3.90 18.31 -5.20
N GLU A 244 2.91 17.41 -5.17
CA GLU A 244 1.48 17.74 -5.11
C GLU A 244 1.05 18.33 -3.75
N SER A 245 1.85 18.10 -2.69
CA SER A 245 1.51 18.53 -1.33
C SER A 245 1.24 20.03 -1.21
N GLU A 246 0.44 20.41 -0.20
CA GLU A 246 0.11 21.81 0.09
C GLU A 246 1.34 22.69 0.36
N TYR A 247 2.48 22.08 0.71
CA TYR A 247 3.75 22.76 0.96
C TYR A 247 4.52 23.09 -0.31
N MET A 248 4.52 22.20 -1.32
CA MET A 248 5.30 22.37 -2.55
C MET A 248 4.47 22.97 -3.68
N GLN A 249 3.22 22.54 -3.83
CA GLN A 249 2.26 23.03 -4.82
C GLN A 249 2.79 23.04 -6.28
N ASP A 250 3.71 22.14 -6.61
CA ASP A 250 4.29 22.04 -7.95
C ASP A 250 3.66 20.89 -8.73
N MET A 251 2.47 21.17 -9.27
CA MET A 251 1.70 20.19 -10.05
C MET A 251 2.42 19.78 -11.35
N ASN A 252 3.29 20.64 -11.90
CA ASN A 252 4.04 20.33 -13.11
C ASN A 252 5.12 19.30 -12.81
N MET A 253 5.90 19.51 -11.75
CA MET A 253 6.89 18.53 -11.29
C MET A 253 6.23 17.23 -10.86
N ALA A 254 5.12 17.29 -10.13
CA ALA A 254 4.35 16.10 -9.75
C ALA A 254 3.97 15.27 -10.99
N LYS A 255 3.35 15.92 -11.99
CA LYS A 255 2.95 15.29 -13.24
C LYS A 255 4.13 14.71 -14.01
N GLN A 256 5.24 15.44 -14.11
CA GLN A 256 6.44 14.96 -14.80
C GLN A 256 7.00 13.72 -14.12
N THR A 257 7.20 13.77 -12.80
CA THR A 257 7.75 12.64 -12.03
C THR A 257 6.86 11.40 -12.11
N LEU A 258 5.53 11.56 -12.02
CA LEU A 258 4.60 10.43 -12.14
C LEU A 258 4.53 9.91 -13.58
N SER A 259 4.64 10.79 -14.58
CA SER A 259 4.72 10.41 -16.00
C SER A 259 5.98 9.58 -16.27
N ASP A 260 7.12 9.93 -15.68
CA ASP A 260 8.35 9.16 -15.81
C ASP A 260 8.20 7.76 -15.19
N ALA A 261 7.47 7.65 -14.07
CA ALA A 261 7.16 6.38 -13.44
C ALA A 261 6.25 5.51 -14.33
N VAL A 262 5.17 6.08 -14.88
CA VAL A 262 4.27 5.40 -15.81
C VAL A 262 4.99 4.99 -17.10
N GLY A 263 5.86 5.85 -17.63
CA GLY A 263 6.71 5.53 -18.78
C GLY A 263 7.60 4.32 -18.53
N LEU A 264 8.17 4.21 -17.33
CA LEU A 264 8.96 3.04 -16.94
C LEU A 264 8.10 1.78 -16.80
N ILE A 265 6.89 1.87 -16.23
CA ILE A 265 5.93 0.74 -16.17
C ILE A 265 5.61 0.22 -17.59
N VAL A 266 5.29 1.13 -18.52
CA VAL A 266 4.96 0.80 -19.91
C VAL A 266 6.15 0.16 -20.61
N LYS A 267 7.36 0.72 -20.45
CA LYS A 267 8.60 0.17 -21.03
C LYS A 267 8.89 -1.26 -20.55
N GLU A 268 8.56 -1.56 -19.30
CA GLU A 268 8.85 -2.85 -18.66
C GLU A 268 7.69 -3.86 -18.74
N THR A 269 6.58 -3.47 -19.37
CA THR A 269 5.45 -4.36 -19.65
C THR A 269 5.53 -4.85 -21.09
N LYS A 270 5.36 -6.16 -21.33
CA LYS A 270 5.37 -6.73 -22.69
C LYS A 270 4.05 -6.45 -23.41
N ASP A 271 4.11 -5.63 -24.46
CA ASP A 271 2.98 -5.28 -25.32
C ASP A 271 1.72 -4.88 -24.54
N PRO A 272 1.76 -3.81 -23.72
CA PRO A 272 0.66 -3.42 -22.83
C PRO A 272 -0.64 -3.09 -23.58
N GLN A 273 -0.55 -2.73 -24.87
CA GLN A 273 -1.71 -2.46 -25.71
C GLN A 273 -2.43 -3.74 -26.16
N ILE A 274 -1.71 -4.87 -26.25
CA ILE A 274 -2.25 -6.15 -26.72
C ILE A 274 -2.61 -7.03 -25.53
N ASN A 275 -1.69 -7.19 -24.58
CA ASN A 275 -1.83 -8.11 -23.45
C ASN A 275 -2.40 -7.44 -22.19
N GLY A 276 -2.54 -6.11 -22.18
CA GLY A 276 -2.88 -5.35 -20.98
C GLY A 276 -1.75 -5.36 -19.96
N PHE A 277 -2.09 -5.00 -18.72
CA PHE A 277 -1.16 -5.10 -17.60
C PHE A 277 -1.42 -6.40 -16.83
N THR A 278 -0.36 -7.16 -16.60
CA THR A 278 -0.38 -8.43 -15.85
C THR A 278 0.64 -8.37 -14.72
N ASP A 279 0.53 -9.28 -13.75
CA ASP A 279 1.52 -9.40 -12.66
C ASP A 279 2.89 -9.90 -13.18
N ASP A 280 2.91 -10.59 -14.32
CA ASP A 280 4.13 -11.02 -15.00
C ASP A 280 4.71 -9.90 -15.89
N ASN A 281 5.15 -8.82 -15.24
CA ASN A 281 5.88 -7.73 -15.88
C ASN A 281 7.33 -7.65 -15.39
N ASN A 282 8.19 -6.97 -16.16
CA ASN A 282 9.59 -6.75 -15.79
C ASN A 282 9.76 -5.61 -14.77
N ALA A 283 8.68 -4.90 -14.43
CA ALA A 283 8.68 -3.84 -13.42
C ALA A 283 8.55 -4.38 -11.97
N GLY A 284 8.20 -5.66 -11.79
CA GLY A 284 7.99 -6.25 -10.47
C GLY A 284 6.77 -5.70 -9.73
N LEU A 285 5.82 -5.09 -10.45
CA LEU A 285 4.62 -4.51 -9.89
C LEU A 285 3.43 -5.47 -10.01
N THR A 286 2.54 -5.44 -9.03
CA THR A 286 1.24 -6.09 -9.18
C THR A 286 0.31 -5.23 -10.03
N THR A 287 -0.69 -5.86 -10.65
CA THR A 287 -1.79 -5.18 -11.32
C THR A 287 -2.49 -4.18 -10.40
N GLY A 288 -2.61 -4.47 -9.10
CA GLY A 288 -3.15 -3.52 -8.12
C GLY A 288 -2.28 -2.27 -7.94
N GLU A 289 -0.95 -2.43 -7.88
CA GLU A 289 0.00 -1.31 -7.84
C GLU A 289 -0.09 -0.47 -9.14
N ILE A 290 -0.10 -1.13 -10.30
CA ILE A 290 -0.23 -0.45 -11.62
C ILE A 290 -1.55 0.32 -11.70
N ALA A 291 -2.67 -0.30 -11.32
CA ALA A 291 -3.98 0.35 -11.30
C ALA A 291 -4.00 1.58 -10.40
N SER A 292 -3.37 1.51 -9.23
CA SER A 292 -3.27 2.65 -8.30
C SER A 292 -2.46 3.80 -8.91
N ILE A 293 -1.31 3.50 -9.52
CA ILE A 293 -0.43 4.49 -10.13
C ILE A 293 -1.13 5.16 -11.33
N LEU A 294 -1.77 4.37 -12.19
CA LEU A 294 -2.57 4.89 -13.31
C LEU A 294 -3.74 5.74 -12.82
N SER A 295 -4.46 5.30 -11.78
CA SER A 295 -5.56 6.10 -11.21
C SER A 295 -5.06 7.45 -10.68
N GLN A 296 -3.93 7.47 -9.98
CA GLN A 296 -3.30 8.72 -9.51
C GLN A 296 -2.85 9.61 -10.66
N MET A 297 -2.32 9.04 -11.74
CA MET A 297 -1.96 9.80 -12.94
C MET A 297 -3.19 10.38 -13.64
N GLY A 298 -4.31 9.65 -13.65
CA GLY A 298 -5.60 10.17 -14.08
C GLY A 298 -6.05 11.36 -13.24
N ASP A 299 -5.90 11.27 -11.92
CA ASP A 299 -6.20 12.37 -10.99
C ASP A 299 -5.35 13.61 -11.29
N LEU A 300 -4.04 13.46 -11.51
CA LEU A 300 -3.15 14.58 -11.87
C LEU A 300 -3.52 15.22 -13.22
N TYR A 301 -3.85 14.44 -14.25
CA TYR A 301 -4.34 15.01 -15.50
C TYR A 301 -5.67 15.75 -15.32
N ALA A 302 -6.57 15.22 -14.49
CA ALA A 302 -7.85 15.85 -14.23
C ALA A 302 -7.71 17.16 -13.43
N THR A 303 -6.76 17.25 -12.50
CA THR A 303 -6.49 18.46 -11.72
C THR A 303 -5.75 19.52 -12.51
N THR A 304 -4.86 19.13 -13.42
CA THR A 304 -4.09 20.05 -14.30
C THR A 304 -4.87 20.56 -15.51
N GLY A 305 -6.12 20.13 -15.71
CA GLY A 305 -6.98 20.60 -16.80
C GLY A 305 -6.76 19.88 -18.12
N GLU A 306 -6.18 18.68 -18.06
CA GLU A 306 -5.98 17.78 -19.20
C GLU A 306 -7.02 16.66 -19.19
N GLU A 307 -8.31 17.01 -19.14
CA GLU A 307 -9.37 16.03 -18.91
C GLU A 307 -9.42 14.91 -19.97
N SER A 308 -9.08 15.20 -21.22
CA SER A 308 -8.99 14.19 -22.28
C SER A 308 -7.93 13.13 -22.00
N ASN A 309 -6.78 13.51 -21.43
CA ASN A 309 -5.71 12.59 -21.07
C ASN A 309 -6.12 11.79 -19.81
N ALA A 310 -6.73 12.46 -18.83
CA ALA A 310 -7.24 11.83 -17.62
C ALA A 310 -8.22 10.68 -17.92
N VAL A 311 -9.19 10.90 -18.82
CA VAL A 311 -10.18 9.88 -19.21
C VAL A 311 -9.47 8.64 -19.78
N GLN A 312 -8.48 8.82 -20.64
CA GLN A 312 -7.74 7.70 -21.24
C GLN A 312 -6.98 6.90 -20.17
N VAL A 313 -6.31 7.60 -19.25
CA VAL A 313 -5.54 6.96 -18.18
C VAL A 313 -6.44 6.23 -17.19
N TYR A 314 -7.59 6.80 -16.81
CA TYR A 314 -8.56 6.08 -15.96
C TYR A 314 -9.11 4.83 -16.65
N MET A 315 -9.41 4.90 -17.95
CA MET A 315 -9.84 3.72 -18.71
C MET A 315 -8.75 2.64 -18.73
N LEU A 316 -7.49 3.04 -18.88
CA LEU A 316 -6.34 2.14 -18.82
C LEU A 316 -6.19 1.48 -17.44
N ALA A 317 -6.56 2.18 -16.36
CA ALA A 317 -6.51 1.65 -14.99
C ALA A 317 -7.56 0.56 -14.69
N LEU A 318 -8.68 0.50 -15.44
CA LEU A 318 -9.79 -0.42 -15.14
C LEU A 318 -9.42 -1.90 -15.28
N GLN A 319 -8.66 -2.26 -16.32
CA GLN A 319 -8.28 -3.66 -16.56
C GLN A 319 -7.37 -4.21 -15.44
N PRO A 320 -6.24 -3.56 -15.10
CA PRO A 320 -5.40 -4.06 -14.00
C PRO A 320 -6.13 -4.00 -12.66
N LEU A 321 -7.01 -3.03 -12.45
CA LEU A 321 -7.80 -2.96 -11.22
C LEU A 321 -8.71 -4.17 -11.05
N ARG A 322 -9.47 -4.53 -12.10
CA ARG A 322 -10.34 -5.71 -12.09
C ARG A 322 -9.57 -7.01 -11.94
N ALA A 323 -8.39 -7.10 -12.59
CA ALA A 323 -7.50 -8.24 -12.44
C ALA A 323 -7.03 -8.42 -10.99
N SER A 324 -6.62 -7.32 -10.35
CA SER A 324 -6.15 -7.34 -8.95
C SER A 324 -7.20 -7.81 -7.93
N CYS A 325 -8.48 -7.69 -8.29
CA CYS A 325 -9.61 -8.09 -7.46
C CYS A 325 -10.25 -9.40 -7.93
N ASN A 326 -9.58 -10.19 -8.78
CA ASN A 326 -10.10 -11.44 -9.34
C ASN A 326 -11.50 -11.29 -9.96
N GLY A 327 -11.79 -10.14 -10.56
CA GLY A 327 -13.08 -9.80 -11.15
C GLY A 327 -14.19 -9.39 -10.15
N SER A 328 -13.92 -9.41 -8.84
CA SER A 328 -14.86 -8.89 -7.83
C SER A 328 -14.98 -7.36 -7.91
N LYS A 329 -16.15 -6.85 -7.56
CA LYS A 329 -16.43 -5.40 -7.54
C LYS A 329 -15.84 -4.78 -6.29
N SER A 330 -15.13 -3.67 -6.46
CA SER A 330 -14.48 -2.96 -5.36
C SER A 330 -14.81 -1.46 -5.36
N CYS A 331 -14.67 -0.84 -4.20
CA CYS A 331 -14.86 0.61 -4.00
C CYS A 331 -13.92 1.43 -4.91
N LYS A 332 -12.72 0.92 -5.17
CA LYS A 332 -11.77 1.50 -6.12
C LYS A 332 -12.30 1.45 -7.57
N GLU A 333 -12.99 0.37 -7.97
CA GLU A 333 -13.63 0.32 -9.31
C GLU A 333 -14.73 1.38 -9.42
N VAL A 334 -15.56 1.54 -8.38
CA VAL A 334 -16.57 2.61 -8.32
C VAL A 334 -15.92 3.99 -8.46
N GLN A 335 -14.81 4.22 -7.76
CA GLN A 335 -14.06 5.47 -7.84
C GLN A 335 -13.57 5.76 -9.25
N VAL A 336 -12.91 4.80 -9.91
CA VAL A 336 -12.40 4.98 -11.28
C VAL A 336 -13.54 5.21 -12.27
N LEU A 337 -14.64 4.45 -12.19
CA LEU A 337 -15.80 4.64 -13.08
C LEU A 337 -16.46 6.01 -12.88
N SER A 338 -16.61 6.45 -11.63
CA SER A 338 -17.14 7.78 -11.29
C SER A 338 -16.22 8.90 -11.77
N ASN A 339 -14.90 8.69 -11.69
CA ASN A 339 -13.90 9.62 -12.21
C ASN A 339 -13.95 9.72 -13.74
N ILE A 340 -14.12 8.61 -14.46
CA ILE A 340 -14.32 8.62 -15.92
C ILE A 340 -15.54 9.46 -16.27
N ALA A 341 -16.70 9.17 -15.65
CA ALA A 341 -17.94 9.89 -15.95
C ALA A 341 -17.82 11.40 -15.69
N SER A 342 -17.36 11.78 -14.50
CA SER A 342 -17.24 13.19 -14.11
C SER A 342 -16.17 13.95 -14.91
N THR A 343 -15.07 13.29 -15.28
CA THR A 343 -14.01 13.92 -16.08
C THR A 343 -14.45 14.08 -17.54
N MET A 344 -15.17 13.10 -18.09
CA MET A 344 -15.79 13.23 -19.42
C MET A 344 -16.80 14.38 -19.47
N ASP A 345 -17.60 14.58 -18.41
CA ASP A 345 -18.49 15.74 -18.31
C ASP A 345 -17.74 17.08 -18.36
N VAL A 346 -16.66 17.20 -17.59
CA VAL A 346 -15.84 18.42 -17.63
C VAL A 346 -15.22 18.64 -19.01
N ALA A 347 -14.65 17.59 -19.61
CA ALA A 347 -14.09 17.67 -20.96
C ALA A 347 -15.13 18.12 -21.98
N LEU A 348 -16.37 17.62 -21.88
CA LEU A 348 -17.49 17.97 -22.76
C LEU A 348 -17.90 19.44 -22.64
N LYS A 349 -17.78 20.02 -21.44
CA LYS A 349 -18.13 21.42 -21.14
C LYS A 349 -17.02 22.41 -21.52
N ASN A 350 -15.85 21.93 -21.97
CA ASN A 350 -14.78 22.80 -22.43
C ASN A 350 -15.19 23.50 -23.76
N PRO A 351 -15.03 24.83 -23.91
CA PRO A 351 -15.35 25.55 -25.15
C PRO A 351 -14.65 24.99 -26.39
N ASN A 352 -13.45 24.42 -26.21
CA ASN A 352 -12.64 23.83 -27.27
C ASN A 352 -12.72 22.29 -27.27
N ALA A 353 -13.80 21.72 -26.74
CA ALA A 353 -14.00 20.28 -26.68
C ALA A 353 -13.85 19.63 -28.07
N LYS A 354 -12.99 18.62 -28.14
CA LYS A 354 -12.79 17.79 -29.32
C LYS A 354 -13.25 16.37 -29.03
N VAL A 355 -14.01 15.80 -29.96
CA VAL A 355 -14.38 14.38 -29.95
C VAL A 355 -13.70 13.75 -31.15
N ASN A 356 -12.82 12.76 -30.92
CA ASN A 356 -12.02 12.10 -31.96
C ASN A 356 -11.22 13.11 -32.82
N GLY A 357 -10.61 14.10 -32.18
CA GLY A 357 -9.79 15.13 -32.85
C GLY A 357 -10.58 16.21 -33.60
N LYS A 358 -11.90 16.08 -33.72
CA LYS A 358 -12.78 17.05 -34.40
C LYS A 358 -13.53 17.93 -33.40
N PRO A 359 -13.80 19.21 -33.74
CA PRO A 359 -14.66 20.06 -32.93
C PRO A 359 -16.01 19.41 -32.68
N ILE A 360 -16.56 19.63 -31.49
CA ILE A 360 -17.80 19.00 -31.10
C ILE A 360 -18.99 19.54 -31.89
N THR A 361 -19.74 18.64 -32.52
CA THR A 361 -21.06 18.91 -33.12
C THR A 361 -22.18 18.60 -32.14
N LYS A 362 -23.38 19.16 -32.34
CA LYS A 362 -24.56 18.83 -31.51
C LYS A 362 -24.82 17.32 -31.40
N ALA A 363 -24.67 16.59 -32.51
CA ALA A 363 -24.84 15.13 -32.53
C ALA A 363 -23.76 14.42 -31.71
N SER A 364 -22.49 14.81 -31.86
CA SER A 364 -21.40 14.22 -31.07
C SER A 364 -21.50 14.56 -29.58
N ALA A 365 -21.99 15.75 -29.22
CA ALA A 365 -22.26 16.12 -27.84
C ALA A 365 -23.37 15.26 -27.23
N ALA A 366 -24.46 15.02 -27.98
CA ALA A 366 -25.53 14.12 -27.52
C ALA A 366 -25.02 12.68 -27.33
N ALA A 367 -24.17 12.19 -28.23
CA ALA A 367 -23.54 10.87 -28.08
C ALA A 367 -22.61 10.81 -26.85
N ALA A 368 -21.81 11.85 -26.62
CA ALA A 368 -20.95 11.96 -25.44
C ALA A 368 -21.75 11.97 -24.14
N ARG A 369 -22.86 12.71 -24.06
CA ARG A 369 -23.76 12.71 -22.88
C ARG A 369 -24.31 11.31 -22.58
N LYS A 370 -24.72 10.56 -23.61
CA LYS A 370 -25.17 9.17 -23.45
C LYS A 370 -24.04 8.27 -22.94
N ALA A 371 -22.81 8.47 -23.39
CA ALA A 371 -21.66 7.73 -22.88
C ALA A 371 -21.36 8.07 -21.41
N ILE A 372 -21.41 9.35 -21.03
CA ILE A 372 -21.24 9.80 -19.64
C ILE A 372 -22.30 9.17 -18.73
N LEU A 373 -23.57 9.18 -19.15
CA LEU A 373 -24.66 8.52 -18.42
C LEU A 373 -24.38 7.04 -18.20
N ARG A 374 -23.94 6.31 -19.24
CA ARG A 374 -23.59 4.89 -19.12
C ARG A 374 -22.47 4.64 -18.10
N TRP A 375 -21.42 5.47 -18.10
CA TRP A 375 -20.35 5.35 -17.10
C TRP A 375 -20.84 5.66 -15.69
N ALA A 376 -21.69 6.68 -15.52
CA ALA A 376 -22.28 7.01 -14.23
C ALA A 376 -23.20 5.90 -13.72
N ASP A 377 -24.07 5.36 -14.57
CA ASP A 377 -24.94 4.23 -14.25
C ASP A 377 -24.11 2.97 -13.91
N GLN A 378 -23.01 2.73 -14.64
CA GLN A 378 -22.09 1.62 -14.34
C GLN A 378 -21.41 1.80 -12.99
N ALA A 379 -21.00 3.02 -12.61
CA ALA A 379 -20.45 3.30 -11.30
C ALA A 379 -21.47 3.04 -10.18
N ILE A 380 -22.72 3.50 -10.36
CA ILE A 380 -23.82 3.28 -9.40
C ILE A 380 -24.10 1.77 -9.25
N GLY A 381 -24.30 1.05 -10.36
CA GLY A 381 -24.55 -0.40 -10.32
C GLY A 381 -23.37 -1.19 -9.75
N THR A 382 -22.13 -0.71 -9.98
CA THR A 382 -20.95 -1.32 -9.36
C THR A 382 -20.95 -1.11 -7.85
N ALA A 383 -21.29 0.09 -7.36
CA ALA A 383 -21.38 0.37 -5.93
C ALA A 383 -22.46 -0.46 -5.23
N GLU A 384 -23.61 -0.64 -5.88
CA GLU A 384 -24.69 -1.51 -5.41
C GLU A 384 -24.26 -2.98 -5.31
N ALA A 385 -23.40 -3.43 -6.22
CA ALA A 385 -22.85 -4.79 -6.23
C ALA A 385 -21.68 -5.01 -5.25
N VAL A 386 -21.06 -3.95 -4.71
CA VAL A 386 -20.08 -4.08 -3.62
C VAL A 386 -20.81 -4.51 -2.35
N LYS A 387 -20.29 -5.52 -1.66
CA LYS A 387 -20.86 -6.01 -0.40
C LYS A 387 -20.90 -4.90 0.65
N PRO A 388 -21.99 -4.78 1.45
CA PRO A 388 -22.12 -3.72 2.43
C PRO A 388 -20.94 -3.62 3.42
N GLU A 389 -20.39 -4.76 3.84
CA GLU A 389 -19.22 -4.84 4.74
C GLU A 389 -17.92 -4.30 4.13
N ASP A 390 -17.80 -4.30 2.80
CA ASP A 390 -16.62 -3.86 2.07
C ASP A 390 -16.74 -2.38 1.63
N ARG A 391 -17.88 -1.72 1.91
CA ARG A 391 -18.10 -0.31 1.54
C ARG A 391 -17.43 0.62 2.52
N ASP A 392 -16.50 1.42 2.00
CA ASP A 392 -15.80 2.46 2.73
C ASP A 392 -16.27 3.86 2.31
N SER A 393 -15.70 4.89 2.95
CA SER A 393 -15.97 6.28 2.62
C SER A 393 -15.64 6.64 1.16
N ILE A 394 -14.68 5.95 0.53
CA ILE A 394 -14.32 6.14 -0.87
C ILE A 394 -15.49 5.72 -1.76
N CYS A 395 -16.08 4.56 -1.49
CA CYS A 395 -17.25 4.04 -2.21
C CYS A 395 -18.44 5.01 -2.14
N GLU A 396 -18.74 5.52 -0.94
CA GLU A 396 -19.84 6.46 -0.73
C GLU A 396 -19.66 7.77 -1.52
N LEU A 397 -18.44 8.34 -1.46
CA LEU A 397 -18.14 9.58 -2.18
C LEU A 397 -18.11 9.37 -3.70
N ALA A 398 -17.62 8.22 -4.16
CA ALA A 398 -17.63 7.85 -5.56
C ALA A 398 -19.06 7.65 -6.08
N LEU A 399 -19.92 7.00 -5.29
CA LEU A 399 -21.35 6.83 -5.58
C LEU A 399 -22.07 8.18 -5.67
N LEU A 400 -21.88 9.06 -4.69
CA LEU A 400 -22.46 10.41 -4.70
C LEU A 400 -22.00 11.21 -5.91
N SER A 401 -20.72 11.14 -6.26
CA SER A 401 -20.19 11.78 -7.46
C SER A 401 -20.83 11.23 -8.75
N ALA A 402 -21.04 9.92 -8.83
CA ALA A 402 -21.68 9.29 -9.99
C ALA A 402 -23.15 9.73 -10.10
N GLN A 403 -23.89 9.76 -8.99
CA GLN A 403 -25.27 10.22 -8.95
C GLN A 403 -25.41 11.70 -9.31
N MET A 404 -24.51 12.56 -8.82
CA MET A 404 -24.45 13.98 -9.19
C MET A 404 -24.17 14.16 -10.69
N THR A 405 -23.21 13.40 -11.23
CA THR A 405 -22.88 13.45 -12.67
C THR A 405 -24.08 13.00 -13.51
N ARG A 406 -24.78 11.94 -13.09
CA ARG A 406 -25.99 11.45 -13.75
C ARG A 406 -27.11 12.50 -13.73
N ALA A 407 -27.35 13.15 -12.60
CA ALA A 407 -28.38 14.19 -12.47
C ALA A 407 -28.09 15.38 -13.41
N ASP A 408 -26.84 15.82 -13.51
CA ASP A 408 -26.44 16.92 -14.41
C ASP A 408 -26.59 16.51 -15.89
N MET A 409 -26.28 15.26 -16.24
CA MET A 409 -26.49 14.75 -17.61
C MET A 409 -27.96 14.60 -17.99
N LEU A 410 -28.84 14.24 -17.05
CA LEU A 410 -30.29 14.24 -17.28
C LEU A 410 -30.78 15.65 -17.58
N LEU A 411 -30.29 16.64 -16.83
CA LEU A 411 -30.62 18.05 -17.05
C LEU A 411 -30.14 18.53 -18.43
N ASP A 412 -28.88 18.25 -18.78
CA ASP A 412 -28.27 18.65 -20.06
C ASP A 412 -28.84 17.88 -21.27
N SER A 413 -29.54 16.77 -21.03
CA SER A 413 -30.29 16.01 -22.05
C SER A 413 -31.76 16.46 -22.18
N GLY A 414 -32.20 17.42 -21.36
CA GLY A 414 -33.58 17.95 -21.38
C GLY A 414 -34.57 17.18 -20.51
N GLU A 415 -34.14 16.14 -19.78
CA GLU A 415 -34.99 15.34 -18.88
C GLU A 415 -35.18 16.04 -17.53
N LYS A 416 -35.68 17.29 -17.55
CA LYS A 416 -35.75 18.19 -16.39
C LYS A 416 -36.48 17.59 -15.19
N ALA A 417 -37.58 16.84 -15.42
CA ALA A 417 -38.34 16.21 -14.34
C ALA A 417 -37.50 15.19 -13.56
N LYS A 418 -36.79 14.29 -14.28
CA LYS A 418 -35.92 13.29 -13.66
C LYS A 418 -34.70 13.92 -13.01
N ALA A 419 -34.13 14.96 -13.62
CA ALA A 419 -33.03 15.70 -13.04
C ALA A 419 -33.46 16.36 -11.71
N ARG A 420 -34.64 16.98 -11.67
CA ARG A 420 -35.20 17.58 -10.45
C ARG A 420 -35.38 16.57 -9.34
N GLU A 421 -35.95 15.41 -9.65
CA GLU A 421 -36.11 14.31 -8.69
C GLU A 421 -34.74 13.86 -8.15
N ALA A 422 -33.77 13.62 -9.03
CA ALA A 422 -32.43 13.19 -8.66
C ALA A 422 -31.69 14.22 -7.78
N PHE A 423 -31.74 15.52 -8.11
CA PHE A 423 -31.11 16.53 -7.26
C PHE A 423 -31.84 16.68 -5.91
N SER A 424 -33.16 16.56 -5.88
CA SER A 424 -33.95 16.68 -4.64
C SER A 424 -33.64 15.53 -3.67
N SER A 425 -33.42 14.31 -4.18
CA SER A 425 -33.04 13.18 -3.34
C SER A 425 -31.59 13.24 -2.85
N LEU A 426 -30.69 13.83 -3.64
CA LEU A 426 -29.27 13.97 -3.26
C LEU A 426 -29.00 15.09 -2.25
N LEU A 427 -29.71 16.21 -2.34
CA LEU A 427 -29.49 17.40 -1.52
C LEU A 427 -29.40 17.13 0.00
N PRO A 428 -30.33 16.40 0.65
CA PRO A 428 -30.22 16.13 2.09
C PRO A 428 -28.94 15.36 2.46
N ILE A 429 -28.52 14.40 1.62
CA ILE A 429 -27.30 13.60 1.84
C ILE A 429 -26.06 14.50 1.72
N LEU A 430 -26.05 15.42 0.75
CA LEU A 430 -24.95 16.37 0.57
C LEU A 430 -24.83 17.34 1.75
N VAL A 431 -25.96 17.77 2.31
CA VAL A 431 -26.02 18.64 3.51
C VAL A 431 -25.50 17.88 4.74
N GLU A 432 -25.98 16.66 4.97
CA GLU A 432 -25.56 15.79 6.07
C GLU A 432 -24.04 15.57 6.05
N LYS A 433 -23.47 15.26 4.88
CA LYS A 433 -22.03 15.06 4.69
C LYS A 433 -21.22 16.37 4.59
N LYS A 434 -21.86 17.53 4.74
CA LYS A 434 -21.23 18.87 4.70
C LYS A 434 -20.45 19.15 3.41
N LEU A 435 -20.91 18.60 2.28
CA LEU A 435 -20.26 18.75 0.97
C LEU A 435 -20.68 20.08 0.33
N THR A 436 -20.39 21.20 1.02
CA THR A 436 -20.84 22.57 0.69
C THR A 436 -20.82 22.91 -0.80
N PRO A 437 -19.77 22.57 -1.55
CA PRO A 437 -19.75 22.95 -2.94
C PRO A 437 -20.66 22.11 -3.83
N LEU A 438 -20.89 20.83 -3.49
CA LEU A 438 -21.86 19.98 -4.18
C LEU A 438 -23.29 20.41 -3.89
N ILE A 439 -23.57 20.91 -2.68
CA ILE A 439 -24.86 21.49 -2.30
C ILE A 439 -25.21 22.62 -3.28
N LYS A 440 -24.30 23.58 -3.47
CA LYS A 440 -24.52 24.71 -4.41
C LYS A 440 -24.85 24.25 -5.82
N VAL A 441 -24.25 23.15 -6.26
CA VAL A 441 -24.46 22.60 -7.61
C VAL A 441 -25.81 21.95 -7.71
N ALA A 442 -26.20 21.17 -6.71
CA ALA A 442 -27.52 20.55 -6.66
C ALA A 442 -28.62 21.63 -6.63
N GLU A 443 -28.44 22.69 -5.85
CA GLU A 443 -29.35 23.85 -5.82
C GLU A 443 -29.45 24.53 -7.18
N GLN A 444 -28.32 24.84 -7.83
CA GLN A 444 -28.31 25.40 -9.19
C GLN A 444 -28.96 24.48 -10.21
N GLY A 445 -28.75 23.17 -10.10
CA GLY A 445 -29.37 22.14 -10.93
C GLY A 445 -30.89 22.11 -10.77
N LEU A 446 -31.38 22.24 -9.52
CA LEU A 446 -32.81 22.34 -9.22
C LEU A 446 -33.45 23.59 -9.82
N GLU A 447 -32.80 24.75 -9.72
CA GLU A 447 -33.32 25.98 -10.33
C GLU A 447 -33.36 25.88 -11.86
N ARG A 448 -32.30 25.34 -12.48
CA ARG A 448 -32.26 25.09 -13.94
C ARG A 448 -33.29 24.07 -14.42
N ALA A 449 -33.73 23.16 -13.56
CA ALA A 449 -34.75 22.17 -13.90
C ALA A 449 -36.20 22.72 -13.77
N ARG A 450 -36.39 23.87 -13.10
CA ARG A 450 -37.69 24.51 -12.91
C ARG A 450 -38.10 25.43 -14.06
N GLY A 451 -37.15 26.21 -14.59
CA GLY A 451 -37.32 26.91 -15.87
C GLY A 451 -37.12 25.93 -17.01
#